data_AF-A0A915P6Y5-F1
#
_entry.id   AF-A0A915P6Y5-F1
#
_cell.length_a   1.000
_cell.length_b   1.000
_cell.length_c   1.000
_cell.angle_alpha   90.00
_cell.angle_beta   90.00
_cell.angle_gamma   90.00
#
_symmetry.space_group_name_H-M   'P 1'
#
loop_
_entity.id
_entity.type
_entity.pdbx_description
1 polymer ?
#
loop_
_entity_poly.entity_id
_entity_poly.type
_entity_poly.pdbx_seq_one_letter_code
_entity_poly.pdbx_strand_id
1 'polypeptide(L)'
;MSCSGFSDPLLILSNRAAIQQYDIVTKISQPFINKLESAVALDYWHDNKTLVWSDKVVESLIMNIRSDLFISHFDLKLPLSDSR
;
A
#
# COMPACT_ATOMS: atom_id res chain seq x y z
N MET A 1 25.86 14.72 12.30
CA MET A 1 25.68 13.43 11.62
C MET A 1 24.18 13.16 11.50
N SER A 2 23.55 13.45 10.37
CA SER A 2 22.18 13.02 10.09
C SER A 2 22.25 11.68 9.36
N CYS A 3 21.63 10.65 9.93
CA CYS A 3 21.51 9.35 9.29
C CYS A 3 20.40 9.45 8.24
N SER A 4 20.74 9.77 6.98
CA SER A 4 19.80 9.96 5.88
C SER A 4 19.43 8.63 5.18
N GLY A 5 19.08 7.60 5.95
CA GLY A 5 19.00 6.22 5.44
C GLY A 5 17.67 5.49 5.62
N PHE A 6 16.72 6.04 6.38
CA PHE A 6 15.45 5.36 6.63
C PHE A 6 14.30 6.27 6.21
N SER A 7 13.59 5.87 5.16
CA SER A 7 12.28 6.44 4.82
C SER A 7 11.27 6.05 5.88
N ASP A 8 10.31 6.92 6.18
CA ASP A 8 9.27 6.63 7.15
C ASP A 8 8.46 5.37 6.76
N PRO A 9 8.16 4.47 7.71
CA PRO A 9 7.42 3.25 7.41
C PRO A 9 5.99 3.54 6.95
N LEU A 10 5.56 2.88 5.87
CA LEU A 10 4.18 2.88 5.40
C LEU A 10 3.51 1.55 5.78
N LEU A 11 2.34 1.60 6.42
CA LEU A 11 1.56 0.40 6.67
C LEU A 11 0.67 0.10 5.46
N ILE A 12 0.66 -1.17 5.05
CA ILE A 12 -0.28 -1.69 4.05
C ILE A 12 -1.18 -2.68 4.76
N LEU A 13 -2.50 -2.48 4.67
CA LEU A 13 -3.50 -3.22 5.43
C LEU A 13 -4.57 -3.77 4.50
N SER A 14 -4.92 -5.05 4.67
CA SER A 14 -6.10 -5.63 4.04
C SER A 14 -7.35 -5.22 4.82
N ASN A 15 -8.33 -4.64 4.14
CA ASN A 15 -9.60 -4.21 4.69
C ASN A 15 -10.76 -4.74 3.83
N ARG A 16 -10.89 -6.07 3.76
CA ARG A 16 -11.94 -6.84 3.07
C ARG A 16 -12.24 -6.36 1.64
N ALA A 17 -13.00 -5.29 1.48
CA ALA A 17 -13.35 -4.70 0.19
C ALA A 17 -12.22 -3.86 -0.45
N ALA A 18 -11.14 -3.59 0.28
CA ALA A 18 -10.01 -2.81 -0.19
C ALA A 18 -8.69 -3.23 0.49
N ILE A 19 -7.57 -2.81 -0.10
CA ILE A 19 -6.27 -2.70 0.57
C ILE A 19 -6.00 -1.21 0.77
N GLN A 20 -5.60 -0.83 1.98
CA GLN A 20 -5.33 0.54 2.37
C GLN A 20 -3.84 0.76 2.62
N GLN A 21 -3.40 1.98 2.34
CA GLN A 21 -2.13 2.51 2.81
C GLN A 21 -2.39 3.46 3.98
N TYR A 22 -1.57 3.34 5.02
CA TYR A 22 -1.60 4.22 6.16
C TYR A 22 -0.20 4.77 6.43
N ASP A 23 -0.07 6.09 6.25
CA ASP A 23 1.13 6.83 6.58
C ASP A 23 1.11 7.12 8.09
N ILE A 24 2.10 6.58 8.80
CA ILE A 24 2.16 6.69 10.27
C ILE A 24 2.55 8.09 10.76
N VAL A 25 3.20 8.89 9.90
CA VAL A 25 3.67 10.23 10.23
C VAL A 25 2.52 11.21 10.05
N THR A 26 1.88 11.20 8.87
CA THR A 26 0.74 12.08 8.58
C THR A 26 -0.56 11.57 9.20
N LYS A 27 -0.62 10.29 9.60
CA LYS A 27 -1.81 9.59 10.12
C LYS A 27 -2.96 9.54 9.10
N ILE A 28 -2.63 9.65 7.81
CA ILE A 28 -3.60 9.62 6.72
C ILE A 28 -3.76 8.17 6.24
N SER A 29 -5.01 7.73 6.14
CA SER A 29 -5.38 6.47 5.48
C SER A 29 -5.96 6.76 4.11
N GLN A 30 -5.50 6.03 3.09
CA GLN A 30 -6.03 6.12 1.73
C GLN A 30 -6.18 4.74 1.09
N PRO A 31 -7.21 4.54 0.25
CA PRO A 31 -7.36 3.29 -0.49
C PRO A 31 -6.25 3.14 -1.53
N PHE A 32 -5.64 1.96 -1.58
CA PHE A 32 -4.59 1.60 -2.53
C PHE A 32 -5.09 0.64 -3.61
N ILE A 33 -5.84 -0.39 -3.22
CA ILE A 33 -6.58 -1.28 -4.14
C ILE A 33 -8.03 -1.31 -3.67
N ASN A 34 -8.97 -1.09 -4.58
CA ASN A 34 -10.41 -1.05 -4.30
C ASN A 34 -11.15 -2.16 -5.02
N LYS A 35 -12.42 -2.36 -4.64
CA LYS A 35 -13.34 -3.32 -5.28
C LYS A 35 -12.84 -4.76 -5.18
N LEU A 36 -12.16 -5.08 -4.07
CA LEU A 36 -11.86 -6.46 -3.70
C LEU A 36 -13.12 -7.07 -3.08
N GLU A 37 -13.23 -8.39 -3.11
CA GLU A 37 -14.41 -9.03 -2.55
C GLU A 37 -14.21 -9.38 -1.07
N SER A 38 -13.03 -9.91 -0.71
CA SER A 38 -12.69 -10.38 0.62
C SER A 38 -11.17 -10.55 0.82
N ALA A 39 -10.41 -9.46 0.75
CA ALA A 39 -8.99 -9.47 1.06
C ALA A 39 -8.74 -9.76 2.56
N VAL A 40 -7.99 -10.83 2.85
CA VAL A 40 -7.79 -11.33 4.23
C VAL A 40 -6.32 -11.48 4.66
N ALA A 41 -5.40 -11.59 3.70
CA ALA A 41 -3.97 -11.71 3.95
C ALA A 41 -3.19 -10.98 2.85
N LEU A 42 -2.03 -10.45 3.20
CA LEU A 42 -1.14 -9.73 2.30
C LEU A 42 0.33 -10.01 2.64
N ASP A 43 1.19 -9.92 1.65
CA ASP A 43 2.65 -9.94 1.79
C ASP A 43 3.28 -9.00 0.76
N TYR A 44 4.47 -8.47 1.08
CA TYR A 44 5.17 -7.51 0.25
C TYR A 44 6.60 -7.94 -0.07
N TRP A 45 6.87 -8.16 -1.36
CA TRP A 45 8.21 -8.45 -1.84
C TRP A 45 8.92 -7.14 -2.21
N HIS A 46 9.81 -6.69 -1.33
CA HIS A 46 10.53 -5.42 -1.46
C HIS A 46 11.38 -5.30 -2.74
N ASP A 47 12.20 -6.30 -3.07
CA ASP A 47 13.13 -6.23 -4.21
C ASP A 47 12.41 -6.04 -5.55
N ASN A 48 11.28 -6.74 -5.71
CA ASN A 48 10.45 -6.68 -6.91
C ASN A 48 9.27 -5.71 -6.79
N LYS A 49 9.21 -4.96 -5.69
CA LYS A 49 8.12 -4.06 -5.33
C LYS A 49 6.74 -4.65 -5.59
N THR A 50 6.52 -5.90 -5.20
CA THR A 50 5.30 -6.64 -5.54
C THR A 50 4.46 -6.85 -4.30
N LEU A 51 3.18 -6.43 -4.37
CA LEU A 51 2.19 -6.74 -3.34
C LEU A 51 1.39 -7.96 -3.77
N VAL A 52 1.34 -8.95 -2.88
CA VAL A 52 0.54 -10.17 -3.04
C VAL A 52 -0.54 -10.18 -1.98
N TRP A 53 -1.75 -10.57 -2.34
CA TRP A 53 -2.83 -10.75 -1.38
C TRP A 53 -3.70 -11.96 -1.72
N SER A 54 -4.38 -12.48 -0.69
CA SER A 54 -5.41 -13.50 -0.81
C SER A 54 -6.77 -12.83 -0.77
N ASP A 55 -7.59 -13.08 -1.79
CA ASP A 55 -9.01 -12.75 -1.80
C ASP A 55 -9.82 -14.04 -1.52
N LYS A 56 -10.64 -14.04 -0.46
CA LYS A 56 -11.37 -15.22 0.01
C LYS A 56 -12.83 -15.13 -0.38
N VAL A 57 -13.16 -15.54 -1.60
CA VAL A 57 -14.55 -15.71 -2.05
C VAL A 57 -14.92 -17.15 -2.43
N VAL A 58 -13.94 -18.02 -2.68
CA VAL A 58 -14.19 -19.44 -2.99
C VAL A 58 -13.13 -20.28 -2.28
N GLU A 59 -13.42 -21.54 -1.95
CA GLU A 59 -12.56 -22.48 -1.20
C GLU A 59 -11.16 -22.75 -1.82
N SER A 60 -10.79 -22.05 -2.90
CA SER A 60 -9.45 -22.01 -3.46
C SER A 60 -8.72 -20.72 -3.04
N LEU A 61 -7.51 -20.85 -2.48
CA LEU A 61 -6.59 -19.73 -2.30
C LEU A 61 -6.20 -19.15 -3.66
N ILE A 62 -6.88 -18.10 -4.11
CA ILE A 62 -6.49 -17.35 -5.30
C ILE A 62 -5.50 -16.27 -4.87
N MET A 63 -4.23 -16.45 -5.24
CA MET A 63 -3.20 -15.42 -5.07
C MET A 63 -3.33 -14.40 -6.19
N ASN A 64 -3.58 -13.15 -5.84
CA ASN A 64 -3.57 -12.05 -6.80
C ASN A 64 -2.25 -11.30 -6.69
N ILE A 65 -1.59 -11.08 -7.83
CA ILE A 65 -0.29 -10.41 -7.91
C ILE A 65 -0.49 -9.09 -8.64
N ARG A 66 0.01 -8.01 -8.06
CA ARG A 66 0.04 -6.71 -8.72
C ARG A 66 1.46 -6.16 -8.75
N SER A 67 2.05 -6.14 -9.95
CA SER A 67 3.45 -5.75 -10.21
C SER A 67 3.63 -4.29 -10.62
N ASP A 68 2.54 -3.51 -10.74
CA ASP A 68 2.60 -2.08 -11.04
C ASP A 68 2.83 -1.22 -9.77
N LEU A 69 3.08 -1.84 -8.61
CA LEU A 69 3.43 -1.12 -7.39
C LEU A 69 4.88 -0.62 -7.50
N PHE A 70 5.09 0.36 -8.36
CA PHE A 70 6.21 1.28 -8.22
C PHE A 70 5.99 2.04 -6.89
N ILE A 71 6.45 1.48 -5.77
CA ILE A 71 7.03 2.29 -4.69
C ILE A 71 8.37 2.80 -5.24
N SER A 72 8.35 3.48 -6.39
CA SER A 72 9.41 4.41 -6.75
C SER A 72 9.24 5.55 -5.78
N HIS A 73 10.29 5.80 -4.99
CA HIS A 73 10.61 7.09 -4.38
C HIS A 73 9.39 7.89 -3.93
N PHE A 74 9.19 8.01 -2.61
CA PHE A 74 8.41 9.08 -2.00
C PHE A 74 8.46 10.37 -2.84
N ASP A 75 7.48 10.55 -3.71
CA ASP A 75 6.98 11.84 -4.15
C ASP A 75 5.60 11.91 -3.49
N LEU A 76 5.64 12.19 -2.19
CA LEU A 76 4.59 12.98 -1.56
C LEU A 76 4.52 14.28 -2.37
N LYS A 77 3.75 14.29 -3.46
CA LYS A 77 3.18 15.54 -3.94
C LYS A 77 2.23 16.00 -2.84
N LEU A 78 2.79 16.75 -1.90
CA LEU A 78 2.09 17.77 -1.15
C LEU A 78 1.13 18.45 -2.13
N PRO A 79 -0.17 18.59 -1.82
CA PRO A 79 -0.96 19.58 -2.51
C PRO A 79 -0.36 20.95 -2.18
N LEU A 80 0.55 21.41 -3.04
CA LEU A 80 0.82 22.83 -3.17
C LEU A 80 -0.42 23.44 -3.81
N SER A 81 -1.27 24.03 -2.98
CA SER A 81 -1.95 25.25 -3.34
C SER A 81 -2.14 26.10 -2.10
N ASP A 82 -1.16 26.96 -1.86
CA ASP A 82 -1.47 28.29 -1.35
C ASP A 82 -1.26 29.26 -2.52
N SER A 83 -2.33 29.94 -2.94
CA SER A 83 -2.28 31.09 -3.86
C SER A 83 -3.68 31.68 -4.07
N ARG A 84 -3.92 32.74 -3.27
CA ARG A 84 -4.95 33.81 -3.34
C ARG A 84 -6.23 33.62 -2.55
#